data_AF-A0A3D0EVF4-F1
#
_entry.id   AF-A0A3D0EVF4-F1
#
_cell.length_a   1.000
_cell.length_b   1.000
_cell.length_c   1.000
_cell.angle_alpha   90.00
_cell.angle_beta   90.00
_cell.angle_gamma   90.00
#
_symmetry.space_group_name_H-M   'P 1'
#
loop_
_entity.id
_entity.type
_entity.pdbx_description
1 polymer ?
#
loop_
_entity_poly.entity_id
_entity_poly.type
_entity_poly.pdbx_seq_one_letter_code
_entity_poly.pdbx_strand_id
1 'polypeptide(L)'
;MVKKTLLKRTMVGVIGSMVALSLLVTLDISFNVTNTAHAERPKIKKRGPGGRQLFDRYCITCHKYMGQGGHSEGGWGKNLRKTPLPREMLMATIKYGRTQLGMPAFEGDFSDDNLYIMTDFILGELRCKEPLEESLEWKIGCQEHQ
;
A
#
# COMPACT_ATOMS: atom_id res chain seq x y z
N MET A 1 -77.01 -14.15 -32.26
CA MET A 1 -76.47 -14.43 -30.89
C MET A 1 -74.97 -14.80 -30.85
N VAL A 2 -74.26 -14.86 -31.99
CA VAL A 2 -72.86 -15.34 -32.10
C VAL A 2 -71.78 -14.26 -31.80
N LYS A 3 -72.06 -12.97 -32.05
CA LYS A 3 -71.08 -11.87 -31.87
C LYS A 3 -70.65 -11.60 -30.42
N LYS A 4 -71.55 -11.79 -29.44
CA LYS A 4 -71.25 -11.55 -28.01
C LYS A 4 -70.30 -12.60 -27.41
N THR A 5 -70.32 -13.83 -27.93
CA THR A 5 -69.48 -14.94 -27.46
C THR A 5 -68.06 -14.85 -28.02
N LEU A 6 -67.90 -14.34 -29.24
CA LEU A 6 -66.59 -14.13 -29.88
C LEU A 6 -65.81 -12.99 -29.20
N LEU A 7 -66.49 -11.89 -28.86
CA LEU A 7 -65.89 -10.72 -28.19
C LEU A 7 -65.42 -11.03 -26.75
N LYS A 8 -66.11 -11.94 -26.05
CA LYS A 8 -65.70 -12.39 -24.70
C LYS A 8 -64.47 -13.30 -24.74
N ARG A 9 -64.34 -14.15 -25.75
CA ARG A 9 -63.17 -15.05 -25.91
C ARG A 9 -61.89 -14.28 -26.26
N THR A 10 -61.98 -13.21 -27.04
CA THR A 10 -60.83 -12.36 -27.37
C THR A 10 -60.37 -11.51 -26.17
N MET A 11 -61.29 -10.95 -25.38
CA MET A 11 -60.92 -10.20 -24.17
C MET A 11 -60.25 -11.08 -23.10
N VAL A 12 -60.72 -12.31 -22.88
CA VAL A 12 -60.09 -13.25 -21.92
C VAL A 12 -58.69 -13.65 -22.38
N GLY A 13 -58.47 -13.83 -23.69
CA GLY A 13 -57.14 -14.12 -24.24
C GLY A 13 -56.15 -12.95 -24.11
N VAL A 14 -56.61 -11.71 -24.33
CA VAL A 14 -55.76 -10.51 -24.20
C VAL A 14 -55.42 -10.23 -22.73
N ILE A 15 -56.38 -10.38 -21.81
CA ILE A 15 -56.14 -10.20 -20.37
C ILE A 15 -55.21 -11.29 -19.83
N GLY A 16 -55.40 -12.55 -20.23
CA GLY A 16 -54.51 -13.65 -19.85
C GLY A 16 -53.07 -13.45 -20.35
N SER A 17 -52.91 -12.94 -21.58
CA SER A 17 -51.60 -12.59 -22.15
C SER A 17 -50.92 -11.42 -21.43
N MET A 18 -51.68 -10.37 -21.07
CA MET A 18 -51.15 -9.24 -20.30
C MET A 18 -50.71 -9.64 -18.88
N VAL A 19 -51.46 -10.54 -18.22
CA VAL A 19 -51.08 -11.09 -16.88
C VAL A 19 -49.83 -11.96 -16.97
N ALA A 20 -49.73 -12.84 -17.98
CA ALA A 20 -48.54 -13.66 -18.18
C ALA A 20 -47.28 -12.82 -18.49
N LEU A 21 -47.42 -11.79 -19.32
CA LEU A 21 -46.33 -10.85 -19.62
C LEU A 21 -45.92 -10.03 -18.38
N SER A 22 -46.88 -9.63 -17.56
CA SER A 22 -46.60 -8.92 -16.30
C SER A 22 -45.87 -9.80 -15.27
N LEU A 23 -46.16 -11.11 -15.22
CA LEU A 23 -45.44 -12.05 -14.36
C LEU A 23 -44.00 -12.33 -14.84
N LEU A 24 -43.78 -12.40 -16.15
CA LEU A 24 -42.42 -12.60 -16.70
C LEU A 24 -41.53 -11.39 -16.41
N VAL A 25 -42.07 -10.18 -16.57
CA VAL A 25 -41.33 -8.93 -16.33
C VAL A 25 -40.88 -8.79 -14.86
N THR A 26 -41.67 -9.24 -13.88
CA THR A 26 -41.29 -9.14 -12.46
C THR A 26 -40.22 -10.17 -12.04
N LEU A 27 -40.17 -11.33 -12.69
CA LEU A 27 -39.15 -12.36 -12.46
C LEU A 27 -37.76 -11.91 -12.95
N ASP A 28 -37.68 -11.29 -14.13
CA ASP A 28 -36.42 -10.81 -14.72
C ASP A 28 -35.77 -9.68 -13.90
N ILE A 29 -36.59 -8.81 -13.31
CA ILE A 29 -36.12 -7.71 -12.43
C ILE A 29 -35.52 -8.30 -11.15
N SER A 30 -36.13 -9.35 -10.59
CA SER A 30 -35.68 -9.97 -9.34
C SER A 30 -34.34 -10.69 -9.51
N PHE A 31 -34.11 -11.34 -10.65
CA PHE A 31 -32.88 -12.07 -10.94
C PHE A 31 -31.66 -11.15 -11.17
N ASN A 32 -31.87 -9.96 -11.77
CA ASN A 32 -30.82 -8.97 -11.95
C ASN A 32 -30.35 -8.36 -10.61
N VAL A 33 -31.28 -8.10 -9.69
CA VAL A 33 -30.95 -7.54 -8.36
C VAL A 33 -30.08 -8.50 -7.55
N THR A 34 -30.38 -9.80 -7.54
CA THR A 34 -29.59 -10.79 -6.80
C THR A 34 -28.17 -10.97 -7.38
N ASN A 35 -28.00 -10.89 -8.70
CA ASN A 35 -26.68 -11.04 -9.33
C ASN A 35 -25.73 -9.87 -9.02
N THR A 36 -26.24 -8.65 -8.86
CA THR A 36 -25.41 -7.50 -8.47
C THR A 36 -24.95 -7.55 -7.01
N ALA A 37 -25.75 -8.15 -6.12
CA ALA A 37 -25.43 -8.28 -4.71
C ALA A 37 -24.31 -9.30 -4.42
N HIS A 38 -24.08 -10.26 -5.33
CA HIS A 38 -23.03 -11.27 -5.22
C HIS A 38 -21.70 -10.90 -5.90
N ALA A 39 -21.57 -9.70 -6.46
CA ALA A 39 -20.30 -9.24 -6.98
C ALA A 39 -19.26 -9.17 -5.84
N GLU A 40 -18.22 -10.01 -5.93
CA GLU A 40 -17.16 -10.08 -4.92
C GLU A 40 -16.46 -8.72 -4.81
N ARG A 41 -16.45 -8.12 -3.61
CA ARG A 41 -15.74 -6.87 -3.37
C ARG A 41 -14.25 -7.08 -3.68
N PRO A 42 -13.62 -6.20 -4.49
CA PRO A 42 -12.20 -6.32 -4.78
C PRO A 42 -11.41 -6.27 -3.46
N LYS A 43 -10.61 -7.31 -3.20
CA LYS A 43 -9.72 -7.35 -2.04
C LYS A 43 -8.64 -6.28 -2.24
N ILE A 44 -8.80 -5.14 -1.57
CA ILE A 44 -7.76 -4.10 -1.55
C ILE A 44 -6.57 -4.64 -0.76
N LYS A 45 -5.44 -4.90 -1.44
CA LYS A 45 -4.17 -5.22 -0.79
C LYS A 45 -3.79 -3.99 0.05
N LYS A 46 -3.93 -4.06 1.38
CA LYS A 46 -3.42 -3.01 2.28
C LYS A 46 -1.94 -2.83 1.95
N ARG A 47 -1.57 -1.66 1.43
CA ARG A 47 -0.17 -1.29 1.27
C ARG A 47 0.42 -1.24 2.69
N GLY A 48 1.55 -1.93 2.89
CA GLY A 48 2.27 -1.87 4.16
C GLY A 48 2.66 -0.43 4.53
N PRO A 49 3.17 -0.20 5.73
CA PRO A 49 3.64 1.13 6.12
C PRO A 49 4.69 1.63 5.13
N GLY A 50 4.62 2.91 4.76
CA GLY A 50 5.63 3.53 3.89
C GLY A 50 6.97 3.69 4.60
N GLY A 51 8.06 3.85 3.84
CA GLY A 51 9.42 3.94 4.40
C GLY A 51 9.58 5.10 5.38
N ARG A 52 8.94 6.24 5.11
CA ARG A 52 8.88 7.37 6.05
C ARG A 52 8.23 7.01 7.39
N GLN A 53 7.10 6.29 7.36
CA GLN A 53 6.37 5.89 8.56
C GLN A 53 7.18 4.91 9.41
N LEU A 54 7.86 3.96 8.75
CA LEU A 54 8.76 3.04 9.43
C LEU A 54 9.93 3.81 10.07
N PHE A 55 10.56 4.71 9.33
CA PHE A 55 11.69 5.50 9.82
C PHE A 55 11.33 6.34 11.05
N ASP A 56 10.20 7.04 10.99
CA ASP A 56 9.68 7.85 12.11
C ASP A 56 9.41 7.02 13.35
N ARG A 57 8.98 5.76 13.19
CA ARG A 57 8.67 4.91 14.33
C ARG A 57 9.92 4.33 15.00
N TYR A 58 10.92 3.96 14.21
CA TYR A 58 12.00 3.09 14.70
C TYR A 58 13.39 3.74 14.70
N CYS A 59 13.61 4.80 13.92
CA CYS A 59 14.96 5.27 13.60
C CYS A 59 15.25 6.69 14.10
N ILE A 60 14.25 7.57 14.17
CA ILE A 60 14.46 9.00 14.44
C ILE A 60 15.01 9.29 15.83
N THR A 61 14.79 8.40 16.80
CA THR A 61 15.29 8.56 18.17
C THR A 61 16.82 8.67 18.19
N CYS A 62 17.52 7.99 17.28
CA CYS A 62 18.98 8.03 17.14
C CYS A 62 19.43 8.84 15.92
N HIS A 63 18.75 8.67 14.78
CA HIS A 63 19.17 9.25 13.50
C HIS A 63 18.59 10.64 13.22
N LYS A 64 17.70 11.14 14.09
CA LYS A 64 16.92 12.37 13.90
C LYS A 64 15.97 12.29 12.71
N TYR A 65 15.04 13.23 12.65
CA TYR A 65 13.95 13.25 11.67
C TYR A 65 14.41 13.27 10.21
N MET A 66 15.48 14.01 9.87
CA MET A 66 16.03 14.03 8.49
C MET A 66 17.32 13.22 8.35
N GLY A 67 17.59 12.27 9.27
CA GLY A 67 18.75 11.41 9.17
C GLY A 67 20.10 12.09 9.45
N GLN A 68 20.14 13.28 10.06
CA GLN A 68 21.42 13.96 10.35
C GLN A 68 22.30 13.22 11.36
N GLY A 69 21.70 12.38 12.22
CA GLY A 69 22.41 11.71 13.30
C GLY A 69 23.04 12.67 14.32
N GLY A 70 23.99 12.16 15.09
CA GLY A 70 24.63 12.82 16.23
C GLY A 70 24.03 12.39 17.57
N HIS A 71 24.33 13.15 18.61
CA HIS A 71 23.82 12.89 19.96
C HIS A 71 22.30 13.07 20.03
N SER A 72 21.64 12.17 20.76
CA SER A 72 20.19 12.07 20.91
C SER A 72 19.85 11.20 22.13
N GLU A 73 18.57 11.17 22.53
CA GLU A 73 18.11 10.31 23.63
C GLU A 73 18.32 8.81 23.36
N GLY A 74 18.34 8.40 22.09
CA GLY A 74 18.65 7.02 21.68
C GLY A 74 20.14 6.73 21.55
N GLY A 75 21.01 7.63 21.99
CA GLY A 75 22.46 7.50 21.85
C GLY A 75 23.01 8.29 20.66
N TRP A 76 23.95 7.69 19.93
CA TRP A 76 24.66 8.36 18.82
C TRP A 76 24.33 7.72 17.46
N GLY A 77 23.50 8.38 16.65
CA GLY A 77 23.22 7.94 15.29
C GLY A 77 24.28 8.42 14.29
N LYS A 78 24.69 7.58 13.34
CA LYS A 78 25.46 8.05 12.16
C LYS A 78 24.59 8.95 11.27
N ASN A 79 25.23 9.90 10.59
CA ASN A 79 24.57 10.76 9.61
C ASN A 79 24.25 9.97 8.35
N LEU A 80 22.97 9.68 8.12
CA LEU A 80 22.48 8.93 6.96
C LEU A 80 22.55 9.75 5.67
N ARG A 81 22.65 11.08 5.76
CA ARG A 81 22.76 11.97 4.59
C ARG A 81 24.10 11.82 3.86
N LYS A 82 25.10 11.19 4.51
CA LYS A 82 26.43 10.89 3.96
C LYS A 82 26.74 9.39 3.93
N THR A 83 25.73 8.52 4.05
CA THR A 83 26.00 7.08 4.13
C THR A 83 26.67 6.60 2.83
N PRO A 84 27.87 5.99 2.90
CA PRO A 84 28.53 5.40 1.75
C PRO A 84 28.01 3.98 1.46
N LEU A 85 27.12 3.46 2.30
CA LEU A 85 26.68 2.08 2.18
C LEU A 85 25.77 1.90 0.96
N PRO A 86 26.03 0.88 0.11
CA PRO A 86 25.09 0.46 -0.89
C PRO A 86 23.86 -0.19 -0.25
N ARG A 87 22.79 -0.37 -1.04
CA ARG A 87 21.48 -0.82 -0.57
C ARG A 87 21.55 -2.10 0.26
N GLU A 88 22.21 -3.13 -0.25
CA GLU A 88 22.32 -4.43 0.37
C GLU A 88 23.03 -4.37 1.72
N MET A 89 24.08 -3.55 1.83
CA MET A 89 24.81 -3.34 3.08
C MET A 89 23.99 -2.52 4.07
N LEU A 90 23.24 -1.53 3.61
CA LEU A 90 22.33 -0.75 4.45
C LEU A 90 21.18 -1.61 4.97
N MET A 91 20.59 -2.45 4.12
CA MET A 91 19.57 -3.41 4.49
C MET A 91 20.08 -4.43 5.51
N ALA A 92 21.27 -5.00 5.30
CA ALA A 92 21.90 -5.92 6.24
C ALA A 92 22.22 -5.23 7.58
N THR A 93 22.68 -3.98 7.55
CA THR A 93 22.93 -3.17 8.75
C THR A 93 21.65 -2.96 9.56
N ILE A 94 20.51 -2.72 8.92
CA ILE A 94 19.22 -2.60 9.60
C ILE A 94 18.75 -3.96 10.12
N LYS A 95 18.84 -5.01 9.30
CA LYS A 95 18.38 -6.36 9.67
C LYS A 95 19.11 -6.88 10.91
N TYR A 96 20.43 -6.88 10.88
CA TYR A 96 21.26 -7.49 11.94
C TYR A 96 21.71 -6.49 13.01
N GLY A 97 21.48 -5.20 12.79
CA GLY A 97 21.89 -4.14 13.71
C GLY A 97 23.41 -3.97 13.81
N ARG A 98 23.83 -3.05 14.68
CA ARG A 98 25.21 -2.87 15.13
C ARG A 98 25.18 -2.80 16.65
N THR A 99 24.80 -3.92 17.27
CA THR A 99 24.43 -3.99 18.69
C THR A 99 25.54 -3.54 19.63
N GLN A 100 26.80 -3.84 19.28
CA GLN A 100 27.99 -3.37 20.02
C GLN A 100 28.16 -1.84 20.00
N LEU A 101 27.51 -1.16 19.04
CA LEU A 101 27.52 0.30 18.87
C LEU A 101 26.17 0.93 19.22
N GLY A 102 25.25 0.17 19.83
CA GLY A 102 23.95 0.65 20.29
C GLY A 102 22.83 0.66 19.25
N MET A 103 23.08 0.25 18.00
CA MET A 103 22.01 0.09 17.01
C MET A 103 21.40 -1.33 17.12
N PRO A 104 20.12 -1.47 17.50
CA PRO A 104 19.49 -2.79 17.63
C PRO A 104 19.32 -3.46 16.26
N ALA A 105 19.16 -4.79 16.29
CA ALA A 105 18.72 -5.57 15.14
C ALA A 105 17.21 -5.44 14.97
N PHE A 106 16.72 -5.49 13.73
CA PHE A 106 15.28 -5.46 13.39
C PHE A 106 14.82 -6.73 12.69
N GLU A 107 15.66 -7.78 12.67
CA GLU A 107 15.28 -9.10 12.22
C GLU A 107 14.12 -9.65 13.06
N GLY A 108 13.07 -10.13 12.40
CA GLY A 108 11.83 -10.57 13.05
C GLY A 108 10.81 -9.44 13.26
N ASP A 109 11.26 -8.20 13.48
CA ASP A 109 10.36 -7.04 13.57
C ASP A 109 9.94 -6.53 12.20
N PHE A 110 10.84 -6.58 11.21
CA PHE A 110 10.58 -6.20 9.84
C PHE A 110 10.54 -7.43 8.92
N SER A 111 9.57 -7.46 8.00
CA SER A 111 9.65 -8.30 6.80
C SER A 111 10.74 -7.79 5.86
N ASP A 112 11.22 -8.64 4.95
CA ASP A 112 12.18 -8.23 3.93
C ASP A 112 11.61 -7.10 3.04
N ASP A 113 10.30 -7.09 2.76
CA ASP A 113 9.62 -5.97 2.06
C ASP A 113 9.73 -4.65 2.83
N ASN A 114 9.53 -4.68 4.16
CA ASN A 114 9.65 -3.48 5.00
C ASN A 114 11.10 -2.99 5.07
N LEU A 115 12.06 -3.92 5.16
CA LEU A 115 13.48 -3.60 5.09
C LEU A 115 13.86 -2.96 3.75
N TYR A 116 13.32 -3.48 2.65
CA TYR A 116 13.53 -2.91 1.32
C TYR A 116 12.96 -1.50 1.21
N ILE A 117 11.69 -1.31 1.62
CA ILE A 117 11.00 -0.01 1.61
C ILE A 117 11.72 1.02 2.52
N MET A 118 12.19 0.60 3.70
CA MET A 118 12.97 1.45 4.59
C MET A 118 14.29 1.89 3.93
N THR A 119 15.00 0.93 3.33
CA THR A 119 16.28 1.18 2.66
C THR A 119 16.10 2.13 1.48
N ASP A 120 15.05 1.93 0.67
CA ASP A 120 14.67 2.85 -0.41
C ASP A 120 14.45 4.27 0.08
N PHE A 121 13.70 4.41 1.17
CA PHE A 121 13.44 5.72 1.75
C PHE A 121 14.73 6.42 2.18
N ILE A 122 15.65 5.70 2.86
CA ILE A 122 16.93 6.30 3.29
C ILE A 122 17.74 6.75 2.07
N LEU A 123 17.85 5.91 1.05
CA LEU A 123 18.67 6.20 -0.14
C LEU A 123 18.07 7.30 -1.03
N GLY A 124 16.75 7.33 -1.19
CA GLY A 124 16.06 8.28 -2.07
C GLY A 124 15.76 9.63 -1.40
N GLU A 125 15.34 9.61 -0.13
CA GLU A 125 14.84 10.80 0.55
C GLU A 125 15.84 11.43 1.51
N LEU A 126 16.72 10.65 2.14
CA LEU A 126 17.66 11.16 3.15
C LEU A 126 19.08 11.34 2.64
N ARG A 127 19.59 10.39 1.84
CA ARG A 127 20.97 10.41 1.34
C ARG A 127 21.21 11.63 0.45
N CYS A 128 22.41 12.20 0.52
CA CYS A 128 22.87 13.32 -0.31
C CYS A 128 22.10 14.63 -0.16
N LYS A 129 21.43 14.85 0.98
CA LYS A 129 20.70 16.10 1.23
C LYS A 129 21.53 17.21 1.88
N GLU A 130 22.77 16.95 2.28
CA GLU A 130 23.67 18.00 2.80
C GLU A 130 24.29 18.84 1.65
N PRO A 131 24.71 20.09 1.92
CA PRO A 131 25.46 20.87 0.93
C PRO A 131 26.66 20.07 0.42
N LEU A 132 27.06 20.32 -0.83
CA LEU A 132 28.22 19.69 -1.47
C LEU A 132 29.43 19.82 -0.53
N GLU A 133 29.77 18.74 0.16
CA GLU A 133 30.97 18.67 0.98
C GLU A 133 32.03 17.86 0.22
N GLU A 134 33.29 18.26 0.35
CA GLU A 134 34.41 17.53 -0.23
C GLU A 134 34.81 16.28 0.56
N SER A 135 34.06 15.95 1.63
CA SER A 135 34.36 14.82 2.50
C SER A 135 34.29 13.49 1.73
N LEU A 136 35.26 12.60 2.00
CA LEU A 136 35.39 11.32 1.31
C LEU A 136 34.13 10.46 1.45
N GLU A 137 33.51 10.43 2.63
CA GLU A 137 32.26 9.70 2.88
C GLU A 137 31.12 10.21 1.97
N TRP A 138 31.02 11.52 1.79
CA TRP A 138 30.03 12.11 0.89
C TRP A 138 30.32 11.75 -0.57
N LYS A 139 31.58 11.86 -1.04
CA LYS A 139 31.95 11.52 -2.42
C LYS A 139 31.62 10.06 -2.74
N ILE A 140 31.98 9.13 -1.88
CA ILE A 140 31.66 7.71 -2.04
C ILE A 140 30.14 7.48 -2.03
N GLY A 141 29.43 8.09 -1.07
CA GLY A 141 27.98 7.86 -0.91
C GLY A 141 27.07 8.59 -1.89
N CYS A 142 27.55 9.64 -2.56
CA CYS A 142 26.72 10.56 -3.34
C CYS A 142 27.20 10.82 -4.76
N GLN A 143 28.49 10.85 -5.03
CA GLN A 143 29.00 11.15 -6.38
C GLN A 143 28.83 9.96 -7.33
N GLU A 144 28.93 8.73 -6.83
CA GLU A 144 28.78 7.49 -7.63
C GLU A 144 27.32 7.04 -7.80
N HIS A 145 26.35 7.75 -7.19
CA HIS A 145 24.94 7.35 -7.13
C HIS A 145 23.96 8.45 -7.56
N GLN A 146 24.46 9.54 -8.15
CA GLN A 146 23.67 10.54 -8.90
C GLN A 146 23.48 10.08 -10.34
#